data_AF-A0A965SWP6-F1
#
_entry.id   AF-A0A965SWP6-F1
#
_cell.length_a   1.000
_cell.length_b   1.000
_cell.length_c   1.000
_cell.angle_alpha   90.00
_cell.angle_beta   90.00
_cell.angle_gamma   90.00
#
_symmetry.space_group_name_H-M   'P 1'
#
loop_
_entity.id
_entity.type
_entity.pdbx_description
1 polymer ?
#
loop_
_entity_poly.entity_id
_entity_poly.type
_entity_poly.pdbx_seq_one_letter_code
_entity_poly.pdbx_strand_id
1 'polypeptide(L)'
;MHIHILGICGTFMGGIAAIARQAGHEVTGCDANVYPPMSTQLEAQGIQLIEGYSPDQLREFKSKPDLFLIGNVISRGNPLLEEILNQGLPYTSGPQWLGEQVLSGRHVLA
;
A
#
# COMPACT_ATOMS: atom_id res chain seq x y z
N MET A 1 11.91 -0.98 5.64
CA MET A 1 11.45 -1.03 4.23
C MET A 1 10.40 0.04 4.04
N HIS A 2 10.36 0.62 2.85
CA HIS A 2 9.31 1.51 2.38
C HIS A 2 8.29 0.72 1.56
N ILE A 3 7.06 0.66 2.04
CA ILE A 3 5.94 -0.03 1.39
C ILE A 3 4.99 1.02 0.81
N HIS A 4 4.64 0.86 -0.46
CA HIS A 4 3.63 1.68 -1.12
C HIS A 4 2.38 0.86 -1.45
N ILE A 5 1.20 1.34 -1.03
CA ILE A 5 -0.04 0.58 -1.13
C ILE A 5 -0.99 1.26 -2.12
N LEU A 6 -1.38 0.54 -3.18
CA LEU A 6 -2.40 0.99 -4.13
C LEU A 6 -3.78 0.52 -3.68
N GLY A 7 -4.74 1.44 -3.58
CA GLY A 7 -6.07 1.19 -3.02
C GLY A 7 -6.06 1.19 -1.49
N ILE A 8 -5.25 2.07 -0.88
CA ILE A 8 -4.99 2.09 0.57
C ILE A 8 -6.22 2.45 1.42
N CYS A 9 -7.21 3.16 0.87
CA CYS A 9 -8.39 3.59 1.62
C CYS A 9 -9.46 2.48 1.75
N GLY A 10 -9.28 1.33 1.11
CA GLY A 10 -10.12 0.16 1.37
C GLY A 10 -9.91 -0.39 2.79
N THR A 11 -10.97 -0.79 3.50
CA THR A 11 -10.91 -1.20 4.92
C THR A 11 -9.81 -2.23 5.22
N PHE A 12 -9.69 -3.26 4.39
CA PHE A 12 -8.64 -4.27 4.55
C PHE A 12 -7.25 -3.68 4.31
N MET A 13 -7.06 -2.94 3.21
CA MET A 13 -5.77 -2.37 2.83
C MET A 13 -5.30 -1.29 3.82
N GLY A 14 -6.22 -0.49 4.37
CA GLY A 14 -5.94 0.46 5.44
C GLY A 14 -5.53 -0.24 6.74
N GLY A 15 -6.16 -1.38 7.05
CA GLY A 15 -5.73 -2.24 8.15
C GLY A 15 -4.31 -2.80 7.94
N ILE A 16 -4.00 -3.27 6.74
CA ILE A 16 -2.63 -3.70 6.37
C ILE A 16 -1.64 -2.55 6.52
N ALA A 17 -1.99 -1.35 6.06
CA ALA A 17 -1.15 -0.16 6.17
C ALA A 17 -0.82 0.17 7.63
N ALA A 18 -1.81 0.12 8.51
CA ALA A 18 -1.65 0.33 9.94
C ALA A 18 -0.73 -0.73 10.58
N ILE A 19 -0.93 -2.01 10.25
CA ILE A 19 -0.09 -3.11 10.74
C ILE A 19 1.36 -2.94 10.25
N ALA A 20 1.56 -2.66 8.97
CA ALA A 20 2.89 -2.41 8.40
C ALA A 20 3.58 -1.22 9.09
N ARG A 21 2.83 -0.15 9.38
CA ARG A 21 3.36 1.03 10.07
C ARG A 21 3.79 0.69 11.50
N GLN A 22 2.98 -0.07 12.23
CA GLN A 22 3.28 -0.52 13.60
C GLN A 22 4.44 -1.53 13.64
N ALA A 23 4.64 -2.30 12.58
CA ALA A 23 5.79 -3.20 12.43
C ALA A 23 7.11 -2.44 12.11
N GLY A 24 7.08 -1.11 12.01
CA GLY A 24 8.26 -0.27 11.81
C GLY A 24 8.59 0.02 10.34
N HIS A 25 7.70 -0.32 9.41
CA HIS A 25 7.87 0.06 8.01
C HIS A 25 7.53 1.54 7.78
N GLU A 26 8.18 2.14 6.79
CA GLU A 26 7.69 3.38 6.18
C GLU A 26 6.54 3.00 5.25
N VAL A 27 5.39 3.65 5.42
CA VAL A 27 4.18 3.31 4.66
C VAL A 27 3.66 4.56 3.98
N THR A 28 3.41 4.41 2.69
CA THR A 28 2.74 5.40 1.85
C THR A 28 1.65 4.68 1.07
N GLY A 29 0.68 5.40 0.54
CA GLY A 29 -0.29 4.77 -0.35
C GLY A 29 -1.08 5.77 -1.17
N CYS A 30 -1.79 5.24 -2.15
CA CYS A 30 -2.65 6.02 -3.01
C CYS A 30 -4.03 5.38 -3.17
N ASP A 31 -5.02 6.21 -3.46
CA ASP A 31 -6.37 5.76 -3.78
C ASP A 31 -7.07 6.72 -4.74
N ALA A 32 -8.12 6.26 -5.42
CA ALA A 32 -8.91 7.08 -6.33
C ALA A 32 -9.53 8.29 -5.62
N ASN A 33 -9.99 8.09 -4.37
CA ASN A 33 -10.53 9.13 -3.52
C ASN A 33 -9.89 9.00 -2.14
N VAL A 34 -9.29 10.07 -1.64
CA VAL A 34 -8.75 10.13 -0.28
C VAL A 34 -9.70 10.97 0.56
N TYR A 35 -10.51 10.31 1.41
CA TYR A 35 -11.55 10.99 2.17
C TYR A 35 -11.72 10.41 3.60
N PRO A 36 -12.24 11.23 4.53
CA PRO A 36 -12.56 10.77 5.89
C PRO A 36 -13.67 9.70 5.90
N PRO A 37 -13.67 8.76 6.86
CA PRO A 37 -12.79 8.71 8.04
C PRO A 37 -11.45 8.00 7.82
N MET A 38 -11.30 7.25 6.72
CA MET A 38 -10.13 6.40 6.53
C MET A 38 -8.86 7.22 6.32
N SER A 39 -8.92 8.30 5.55
CA SER A 39 -7.74 9.16 5.31
C SER A 39 -7.18 9.71 6.62
N THR A 40 -8.04 10.30 7.45
CA THR A 40 -7.68 10.87 8.75
C THR A 40 -7.08 9.81 9.69
N GLN A 41 -7.64 8.59 9.68
CA GLN A 41 -7.12 7.50 10.50
C GLN A 41 -5.70 7.08 10.09
N LEU A 42 -5.42 7.01 8.79
CA LEU A 42 -4.10 6.63 8.26
C LEU A 42 -3.08 7.76 8.45
N GLU A 43 -3.47 9.00 8.18
CA GLU A 43 -2.65 10.19 8.39
C GLU A 43 -2.25 10.36 9.86
N ALA A 44 -3.17 10.09 10.80
CA ALA A 44 -2.89 10.11 12.23
C ALA A 44 -1.82 9.08 12.67
N GLN A 45 -1.58 8.04 11.85
CA GLN A 45 -0.51 7.07 12.05
C GLN A 45 0.80 7.46 11.32
N GLY A 46 0.83 8.65 10.71
CA GLY A 46 1.95 9.17 9.93
C GLY A 46 2.11 8.50 8.58
N ILE A 47 1.02 8.00 7.99
CA ILE A 47 1.01 7.41 6.66
C ILE A 47 0.70 8.51 5.64
N GLN A 48 1.58 8.69 4.66
CA GLN A 48 1.36 9.65 3.58
C GLN A 48 0.39 9.06 2.55
N LEU A 49 -0.63 9.84 2.20
CA LEU A 49 -1.64 9.48 1.20
C LEU A 49 -1.49 10.34 -0.04
N ILE A 50 -1.70 9.73 -1.21
CA ILE A 50 -1.67 10.39 -2.51
C ILE A 50 -2.98 10.11 -3.22
N GLU A 51 -3.61 11.14 -3.80
CA GLU A 51 -4.83 10.96 -4.55
C GLU A 51 -4.55 10.56 -6.01
N GLY A 52 -5.34 9.62 -6.54
CA GLY A 52 -5.23 9.09 -7.88
C GLY A 52 -4.12 8.04 -8.05
N TYR A 53 -3.90 7.66 -9.32
CA TYR A 53 -2.94 6.61 -9.72
C TYR A 53 -2.02 7.10 -10.84
N SER A 54 -1.46 8.30 -10.68
CA SER A 54 -0.53 8.86 -11.67
C SER A 54 0.81 8.12 -11.63
N PRO A 55 1.43 7.77 -12.77
CA PRO A 55 2.79 7.23 -12.82
C PRO A 55 3.83 8.19 -12.24
N ASP A 56 3.57 9.51 -12.27
CA ASP A 56 4.49 10.52 -11.75
C ASP A 56 4.75 10.37 -10.24
N GLN A 57 3.83 9.73 -9.51
CA GLN A 57 4.00 9.42 -8.09
C GLN A 57 5.33 8.68 -7.81
N LEU A 58 5.76 7.79 -8.71
CA LEU A 58 7.02 7.05 -8.57
C LEU A 58 8.25 7.95 -8.53
N ARG A 59 8.16 9.17 -9.09
CA ARG A 59 9.25 10.16 -9.12
C ARG A 59 9.22 11.09 -7.90
N GLU A 60 8.10 11.17 -7.21
CA GLU A 60 7.88 12.08 -6.07
C GLU A 60 8.37 11.48 -4.74
N PHE A 61 8.55 10.16 -4.68
CA PHE A 61 9.02 9.51 -3.47
C PHE A 61 10.48 9.90 -3.15
N LYS A 62 10.71 10.35 -1.90
CA LYS A 62 12.06 10.65 -1.40
C LYS A 62 12.97 9.42 -1.40
N SER A 63 12.41 8.27 -1.08
CA SER A 63 13.01 6.96 -1.21
C SER A 63 12.14 6.13 -2.13
N LYS A 64 12.74 5.34 -3.03
CA LYS A 64 11.98 4.43 -3.88
C LYS A 64 11.32 3.35 -2.98
N PRO A 65 10.03 3.04 -3.15
CA PRO A 65 9.41 1.93 -2.43
C PRO A 65 10.13 0.61 -2.71
N ASP A 66 10.38 -0.16 -1.65
CA ASP A 66 10.97 -1.49 -1.73
C ASP A 66 9.94 -2.54 -2.22
N LEU A 67 8.65 -2.29 -1.93
CA LEU A 67 7.56 -3.21 -2.22
C LEU A 67 6.25 -2.45 -2.47
N PHE A 68 5.54 -2.84 -3.52
CA PHE A 68 4.19 -2.37 -3.82
C PHE A 68 3.13 -3.39 -3.40
N LEU A 69 2.16 -3.00 -2.57
CA LEU A 69 1.00 -3.82 -2.26
C LEU A 69 -0.17 -3.41 -3.14
N ILE A 70 -0.67 -4.35 -3.94
CA ILE A 70 -1.74 -4.09 -4.90
C ILE A 70 -3.07 -4.53 -4.30
N GLY A 71 -3.97 -3.57 -4.03
CA GLY A 71 -5.34 -3.84 -3.62
C GLY A 71 -6.17 -4.46 -4.75
N ASN A 72 -7.21 -5.23 -4.41
CA ASN A 72 -7.99 -5.98 -5.41
C ASN A 72 -8.66 -5.09 -6.47
N VAL A 73 -8.99 -3.85 -6.09
CA VAL A 73 -9.69 -2.90 -6.96
C VAL A 73 -8.82 -2.39 -8.12
N ILE A 74 -7.52 -2.68 -8.09
CA ILE A 74 -6.56 -2.29 -9.12
C ILE A 74 -6.50 -3.40 -10.18
N SER A 75 -6.67 -3.01 -11.44
CA SER A 75 -6.59 -3.90 -12.61
C SER A 75 -5.68 -3.34 -13.68
N ARG A 76 -5.30 -4.17 -14.66
CA ARG A 76 -4.55 -3.75 -15.86
C ARG A 76 -5.24 -2.55 -16.53
N GLY A 77 -4.43 -1.65 -17.07
CA GLY A 77 -4.88 -0.34 -17.57
C GLY A 77 -4.87 0.77 -16.51
N ASN A 78 -4.66 0.47 -15.23
CA ASN A 78 -4.33 1.49 -14.22
C ASN A 78 -2.92 2.07 -14.51
N PRO A 79 -2.77 3.39 -14.74
CA PRO A 79 -1.51 3.95 -15.19
C PRO A 79 -0.32 3.69 -14.26
N LEU A 80 -0.51 3.84 -12.95
CA LEU A 80 0.54 3.58 -11.96
C LEU A 80 0.92 2.09 -11.91
N LEU A 81 -0.07 1.18 -11.96
CA LEU A 81 0.21 -0.26 -12.01
C LEU A 81 0.98 -0.64 -13.28
N GLU A 82 0.60 -0.11 -14.44
CA GLU A 82 1.32 -0.37 -15.69
C GLU A 82 2.78 0.08 -15.58
N GLU A 83 3.05 1.23 -14.98
CA GLU A 83 4.41 1.73 -14.78
C GLU A 83 5.23 0.88 -13.80
N ILE A 84 4.61 0.42 -12.69
CA ILE A 84 5.22 -0.53 -11.74
C ILE A 84 5.66 -1.81 -12.47
N LEU A 85 4.78 -2.33 -13.35
CA LEU A 85 5.05 -3.55 -14.12
C LEU A 85 6.11 -3.32 -15.21
N ASN A 86 6.05 -2.19 -15.93
CA ASN A 86 7.02 -1.84 -16.97
C ASN A 86 8.44 -1.68 -16.40
N GLN A 87 8.56 -1.12 -15.19
CA GLN A 87 9.85 -1.00 -14.50
C GLN A 87 10.28 -2.28 -13.76
N GLY A 88 9.44 -3.33 -13.75
CA GLY A 88 9.73 -4.58 -13.05
C GLY A 88 9.89 -4.42 -11.53
N LEU A 89 9.15 -3.50 -10.92
CA LEU A 89 9.26 -3.22 -9.49
C LEU A 89 8.66 -4.37 -8.66
N PRO A 90 9.18 -4.67 -7.46
CA PRO A 90 8.63 -5.73 -6.61
C PRO A 90 7.20 -5.41 -6.17
N TYR A 91 6.27 -6.33 -6.38
CA TYR A 91 4.90 -6.19 -5.92
C TYR A 91 4.33 -7.50 -5.37
N THR A 92 3.34 -7.39 -4.49
CA THR A 92 2.56 -8.53 -3.98
C THR A 92 1.15 -8.10 -3.58
N SER A 93 0.32 -9.05 -3.15
CA SER A 93 -1.03 -8.77 -2.63
C SER A 93 -1.00 -8.50 -1.12
N GLY A 94 -1.96 -7.72 -0.62
CA GLY A 94 -2.13 -7.48 0.81
C GLY A 94 -2.25 -8.77 1.65
N PRO A 95 -3.08 -9.76 1.27
CA PRO A 95 -3.19 -11.02 2.00
C PRO A 95 -1.89 -11.84 2.01
N GLN A 96 -1.17 -11.89 0.88
CA GLN A 96 0.10 -12.61 0.84
C GLN A 96 1.13 -11.96 1.76
N TRP A 97 1.28 -10.63 1.71
CA TRP A 97 2.16 -9.90 2.62
C TRP A 97 1.79 -10.14 4.09
N LEU A 98 0.50 -10.10 4.43
CA LEU A 98 0.03 -10.38 5.80
C LEU A 98 0.41 -11.80 6.24
N GLY A 99 0.17 -12.79 5.38
CA GLY A 99 0.50 -14.19 5.63
C GLY A 99 1.99 -14.40 5.89
N GLU A 100 2.84 -13.84 5.02
CA GLU A 100 4.30 -14.02 5.06
C GLU A 100 4.96 -13.21 6.17
N GLN A 101 4.56 -11.95 6.37
CA GLN A 101 5.28 -11.01 7.23
C GLN A 101 4.73 -10.91 8.65
N VAL A 102 3.45 -11.24 8.86
CA VAL A 102 2.79 -11.02 10.16
C VAL A 102 2.31 -12.33 10.77
N LEU A 103 1.63 -13.16 9.98
CA LEU A 103 0.97 -14.37 10.47
C LEU A 103 1.92 -15.58 10.54
N SER A 104 2.98 -15.59 9.73
CA SER A 104 3.98 -16.66 9.73
C SER A 104 4.54 -16.91 11.14
N GLY A 105 4.50 -18.17 11.57
CA GLY A 105 4.95 -18.57 12.91
C GLY A 105 3.99 -18.23 14.06
N ARG A 106 2.80 -17.68 13.78
CA ARG A 106 1.77 -17.43 14.80
C ARG A 106 0.64 -18.46 14.72
N HIS A 107 0.02 -18.74 15.87
CA HIS A 107 -1.24 -19.47 15.90
C HIS A 107 -2.38 -18.52 15.47
N VAL A 108 -2.95 -18.77 14.30
CA VAL A 108 -4.04 -17.97 13.73
C VAL A 108 -5.37 -18.66 14.01
N LEU A 109 -6.36 -17.90 14.49
CA LEU A 109 -7.75 -18.31 14.59
C LEU A 109 -8.51 -17.61 13.46
N ALA A 110 -9.08 -18.39 12.54
CA ALA A 110 -9.75 -17.91 11.33
C ALA A 110 -11.22 -18.35 11.30
#